data_AF-A0A4Q2YVY1-F1
#
_entry.id   AF-A0A4Q2YVY1-F1
#
_cell.length_a   1.000
_cell.length_b   1.000
_cell.length_c   1.000
_cell.angle_alpha   90.00
_cell.angle_beta   90.00
_cell.angle_gamma   90.00
#
_symmetry.space_group_name_H-M   'P 1'
#
loop_
_entity.id
_entity.type
_entity.pdbx_description
1 polymer ?
#
loop_
_entity_poly.entity_id
_entity_poly.type
_entity_poly.pdbx_seq_one_letter_code
_entity_poly.pdbx_strand_id
1 'polypeptide(L)' 'RPVLLLDEVAAHLDPLRRGALYERLAGQGGQAWLTGTEAELFDDMPGPVTRFRIAGGRIVAG' A
#
# COMPACT_ATOMS: atom_id res chain seq x y z
N ARG A 1 2.17 -14.19 12.80
CA ARG A 1 1.90 -12.73 12.67
C ARG A 1 0.73 -12.59 11.70
N PRO A 2 -0.30 -11.79 12.03
CA PRO A 2 -1.45 -11.60 11.14
C PRO A 2 -1.05 -10.86 9.85
N VAL A 3 -1.89 -11.00 8.83
CA VAL A 3 -1.85 -10.21 7.60
C VAL A 3 -3.02 -9.24 7.64
N LEU A 4 -2.74 -7.95 7.43
CA LEU A 4 -3.76 -6.91 7.29
C LEU A 4 -3.97 -6.61 5.80
N LEU A 5 -5.22 -6.64 5.34
CA LEU A 5 -5.61 -6.27 3.98
C LEU A 5 -6.40 -4.96 4.04
N LEU A 6 -5.96 -3.96 3.30
CA LEU A 6 -6.61 -2.65 3.22
C LEU A 6 -7.00 -2.39 1.76
N ASP A 7 -8.30 -2.32 1.50
CA ASP A 7 -8.83 -2.16 0.16
C ASP A 7 -8.99 -0.68 -0.20
N GLU A 8 -8.27 -0.21 -1.22
CA GLU A 8 -8.34 1.15 -1.81
C GLU A 8 -8.21 2.33 -0.81
N VAL A 9 -7.74 2.05 0.42
CA VAL A 9 -7.75 3.04 1.52
C VAL A 9 -6.95 4.30 1.20
N ALA A 10 -5.88 4.17 0.40
CA ALA A 10 -4.99 5.27 0.06
C ALA A 10 -5.68 6.35 -0.78
N ALA A 11 -6.65 5.97 -1.61
CA ALA A 11 -7.43 6.89 -2.45
C ALA A 11 -8.43 7.74 -1.63
N HIS A 12 -8.75 7.30 -0.41
CA HIS A 12 -9.70 7.97 0.49
C HIS A 12 -9.05 8.93 1.50
N LEU A 13 -7.72 9.04 1.46
CA LEU A 13 -6.95 9.85 2.41
C LEU A 13 -6.29 11.03 1.71
N ASP A 14 -6.31 12.18 2.38
CA ASP A 14 -5.42 13.29 2.01
C ASP A 14 -3.94 12.87 2.20
N PRO A 15 -2.98 13.55 1.54
CA PRO A 15 -1.56 13.17 1.59
C PRO A 15 -0.99 13.05 3.01
N LEU A 16 -1.41 13.94 3.92
CA LEU A 16 -0.92 13.94 5.30
C LEU A 16 -1.40 12.68 6.06
N ARG A 17 -2.69 12.36 5.96
CA ARG A 17 -3.25 11.16 6.59
C ARG A 17 -2.71 9.88 5.97
N ARG A 18 -2.49 9.87 4.66
CA ARG A 18 -1.94 8.74 3.92
C ARG A 18 -0.51 8.43 4.37
N GLY A 19 0.37 9.43 4.45
CA GLY A 19 1.71 9.26 5.00
C GLY A 19 1.69 8.76 6.46
N ALA A 20 0.81 9.32 7.29
CA ALA A 20 0.66 8.86 8.68
C ALA A 20 0.18 7.40 8.80
N LEU A 21 -0.67 6.93 7.89
CA LEU A 21 -1.06 5.52 7.80
C LEU A 21 0.17 4.65 7.46
N TYR A 22 0.95 5.06 6.46
CA TYR A 22 2.10 4.31 5.97
C TYR A 22 3.19 4.13 7.04
N GLU A 23 3.52 5.20 7.75
CA GLU A 23 4.44 5.16 8.90
C GLU A 23 3.94 4.23 10.01
N ARG A 24 2.64 4.26 10.31
CA ARG A 24 2.03 3.34 11.30
C ARG A 24 2.16 1.88 10.86
N LEU A 25 1.85 1.58 9.60
CA LEU A 25 1.92 0.20 9.08
C LEU A 25 3.35 -0.34 9.08
N ALA A 26 4.34 0.49 8.74
CA ALA A 26 5.75 0.12 8.81
C ALA A 26 6.22 -0.18 10.24
N GLY A 27 5.72 0.55 11.23
CA GLY A 27 6.07 0.38 12.65
C GLY A 27 5.28 -0.72 13.40
N GLN A 28 4.07 -1.07 12.95
CA GLN A 28 3.14 -1.94 13.68
C GLN A 28 3.57 -3.42 13.73
N GLY A 29 4.45 -3.84 12.82
CA GLY A 29 4.98 -5.20 12.73
C GLY A 29 3.96 -6.22 12.21
N GLY A 30 4.41 -7.15 11.36
CA GLY A 30 3.51 -8.04 10.61
C GLY A 30 3.58 -7.74 9.11
N GLN A 31 2.60 -8.20 8.34
CA GLN A 31 2.47 -7.85 6.92
C GLN A 31 1.19 -7.04 6.72
N ALA A 32 1.30 -5.96 5.95
CA ALA A 32 0.17 -5.16 5.48
C ALA A 32 0.18 -5.13 3.95
N TRP A 33 -0.96 -5.42 3.34
CA TRP A 33 -1.16 -5.39 1.90
C TRP A 33 -2.22 -4.33 1.59
N LEU A 34 -1.93 -3.48 0.63
CA LEU A 34 -2.80 -2.40 0.20
C LEU A 34 -3.12 -2.60 -1.29
N THR A 35 -4.35 -2.32 -1.67
CA THR A 35 -4.76 -2.21 -3.08
C THR A 35 -4.94 -0.74 -3.45
N GLY A 36 -4.77 -0.45 -4.75
CA GLY A 36 -4.93 0.87 -5.33
C GLY A 36 -4.92 0.78 -6.85
N THR A 37 -5.67 1.64 -7.51
CA THR A 37 -5.68 1.77 -8.97
C THR A 37 -4.54 2.65 -9.50
N GLU A 38 -4.09 3.62 -8.72
CA GLU A 38 -3.06 4.60 -9.10
C GLU A 38 -1.74 4.33 -8.36
N ALA A 39 -0.63 4.25 -9.10
CA ALA A 39 0.68 3.96 -8.51
C ALA A 39 1.17 5.08 -7.57
N GLU A 40 0.87 6.33 -7.92
CA GLU A 40 1.28 7.56 -7.21
C GLU A 40 0.76 7.62 -5.78
N LEU A 41 -0.34 6.93 -5.48
CA LEU A 41 -0.88 6.80 -4.11
C LEU A 41 0.13 6.15 -3.16
N PHE A 42 1.08 5.37 -3.68
CA PHE A 42 2.05 4.60 -2.89
C PHE A 42 3.46 5.18 -2.90
N ASP A 43 3.68 6.37 -3.47
CA ASP A 43 5.02 6.96 -3.59
C ASP A 43 5.62 7.32 -2.23
N ASP A 44 4.77 7.70 -1.27
CA ASP A 44 5.14 8.08 0.09
C ASP A 44 5.43 6.87 1.02
N MET A 45 5.48 5.64 0.49
CA MET A 45 5.60 4.44 1.32
C MET A 45 7.02 4.26 1.89
N PRO A 46 7.21 4.14 3.22
CA PRO A 46 8.53 4.04 3.81
C PRO A 46 9.14 2.64 3.67
N GLY A 47 10.44 2.58 3.35
CA GLY A 47 11.26 1.37 3.40
C GLY A 47 11.16 0.46 2.15
N PRO A 48 11.65 -0.79 2.26
CA PRO A 48 11.53 -1.76 1.17
C PRO A 48 10.09 -2.25 1.07
N VAL A 49 9.43 -1.89 -0.03
CA VAL A 49 8.06 -2.31 -0.35
C VAL A 49 8.07 -3.22 -1.56
N THR A 50 7.31 -4.31 -1.49
CA THR A 50 7.05 -5.15 -2.66
C THR A 50 5.82 -4.60 -3.37
N ARG A 51 5.98 -4.21 -4.64
CA ARG A 51 4.89 -3.71 -5.47
C ARG A 51 4.48 -4.79 -6.48
N PHE A 52 3.18 -5.02 -6.59
CA PHE A 52 2.60 -5.89 -7.61
C PHE A 52 1.72 -5.07 -8.53
N ARG A 53 1.99 -5.12 -9.83
CA ARG A 53 1.08 -4.58 -10.84
C ARG A 53 0.16 -5.68 -11.33
N ILE A 54 -1.15 -5.47 -11.28
CA ILE A 54 -2.15 -6.44 -11.73
C ILE A 54 -2.79 -5.93 -13.03
N ALA A 55 -2.78 -6.75 -14.08
CA ALA A 55 -3.47 -6.47 -15.33
C ALA A 55 -4.09 -7.76 -15.90
N GLY A 56 -5.36 -7.70 -16.31
CA GLY A 56 -6.07 -8.87 -16.87
C GLY A 56 -6.07 -10.09 -15.94
N GLY A 57 -6.21 -9.88 -14.63
CA GLY A 57 -6.21 -10.95 -13.62
C GLY A 57 -4.86 -11.61 -13.38
N ARG A 58 -3.75 -10.99 -13.80
CA ARG A 58 -2.39 -11.52 -13.62
C ARG A 58 -1.44 -10.48 -13.03
N ILE A 59 -0.46 -10.96 -12.28
CA ILE A 59 0.71 -10.15 -11.92
C ILE A 59 1.55 -9.96 -13.18
N VAL A 60 1.88 -8.72 -13.47
CA VAL A 60 2.67 -8.30 -14.64
C VAL A 60 3.89 -7.50 -14.16
N ALA A 61 4.94 -7.45 -14.99
CA ALA A 61 6.12 -6.65 -14.69
C ALA A 61 5.71 -5.18 -14.49
N GLY A 62 6.11 -4.61 -13.36
CA GLY A 62 5.89 -3.20 -13.02
C GLY A 62 6.58 -2.28 -14.00
#